data_AF-A0A2R4WRS2-F1
#
_entry.id   AF-A0A2R4WRS2-F1
#
_cell.length_a   1.000
_cell.length_b   1.000
_cell.length_c   1.000
_cell.angle_alpha   90.00
_cell.angle_beta   90.00
_cell.angle_gamma   90.00
#
_symmetry.space_group_name_H-M   'P 1'
#
loop_
_entity.id
_entity.type
_entity.pdbx_description
1 polymer ?
#
loop_
_entity_poly.entity_id
_entity_poly.type
_entity_poly.pdbx_seq_one_letter_code
_entity_poly.pdbx_strand_id
1 'polypeptide(L)'
;MTQYVEERAVLARLESRVRDAGSAQALAESVGLSPQHLSDVRRGRRSVTGALAEALGVHVRRVYVEGPRPPEPVELVGADGEVLVRAERIFS
;
A
#
# COMPACT_ATOMS: atom_id res chain seq x y z
N MET A 1 -15.36 20.89 0.24
CA MET A 1 -14.33 20.45 -0.73
C MET A 1 -13.49 19.37 -0.07
N THR A 2 -13.49 18.16 -0.59
CA THR A 2 -12.61 17.08 -0.11
C THR A 2 -11.29 17.18 -0.87
N GLN A 3 -10.20 17.51 -0.18
CA GLN A 3 -8.87 17.56 -0.79
C GLN A 3 -8.28 16.15 -0.84
N TYR A 4 -7.88 15.71 -2.02
CA TYR A 4 -7.13 14.47 -2.19
C TYR A 4 -5.66 14.73 -1.86
N VAL A 5 -5.03 13.80 -1.15
CA VAL A 5 -3.62 13.89 -0.77
C VAL A 5 -2.90 12.70 -1.38
N GLU A 6 -1.75 12.95 -2.01
CA GLU A 6 -0.91 11.90 -2.58
C GLU A 6 -0.34 10.98 -1.49
N GLU A 7 -0.06 9.72 -1.84
CA GLU A 7 0.53 8.74 -0.93
C GLU A 7 1.82 9.24 -0.27
N ARG A 8 2.67 9.96 -1.02
CA ARG A 8 3.88 10.59 -0.49
C ARG A 8 3.61 11.58 0.64
N ALA A 9 2.53 12.36 0.55
CA ALA A 9 2.16 13.30 1.60
C ALA A 9 1.64 12.58 2.84
N VAL A 10 0.92 11.46 2.66
CA VAL A 10 0.47 10.59 3.77
C VAL A 10 1.67 9.98 4.48
N LEU A 11 2.67 9.49 3.75
CA LEU A 11 3.90 8.95 4.32
C LEU A 11 4.71 10.03 5.05
N ALA A 12 4.81 11.25 4.52
CA ALA A 12 5.47 12.35 5.21
C ALA A 12 4.79 12.70 6.55
N ARG A 13 3.45 12.69 6.57
CA ARG A 13 2.66 12.90 7.79
C ARG A 13 2.86 11.76 8.79
N LEU A 14 2.95 10.52 8.32
CA LEU A 14 3.30 9.36 9.12
C LEU A 14 4.68 9.52 9.77
N GLU A 15 5.71 9.88 9.01
CA GLU A 15 7.06 10.09 9.56
C GLU A 15 7.12 11.26 10.56
N SER A 16 6.30 12.30 10.39
CA SER A 16 6.15 13.35 11.41
C SER A 16 5.61 12.77 12.72
N ARG A 17 4.52 11.98 12.64
CA ARG A 17 3.89 11.38 13.82
C ARG A 17 4.80 10.36 14.52
N VAL A 18 5.62 9.63 13.75
CA VAL A 18 6.65 8.74 14.29
C VAL A 18 7.69 9.52 15.09
N ARG A 19 8.12 10.68 14.59
CA ARG A 19 9.04 11.57 15.32
C ARG A 19 8.41 12.13 16.59
N ASP A 20 7.15 12.57 16.52
CA ASP A 20 6.42 13.09 17.68
C ASP A 20 6.24 12.04 18.78
N ALA A 21 6.01 10.77 18.40
CA ALA A 21 5.91 9.64 19.32
C ALA A 21 7.28 9.14 19.82
N GLY A 22 8.39 9.65 19.28
CA GLY A 22 9.75 9.23 19.60
C GLY A 22 10.19 7.92 18.92
N SER A 23 9.27 7.03 18.55
CA SER A 23 9.58 5.85 17.74
C SER A 23 8.36 5.32 17.00
N ALA A 24 8.62 4.51 15.96
CA ALA A 24 7.58 3.82 15.22
C ALA A 24 6.83 2.80 16.10
N GLN A 25 7.53 2.17 17.04
CA GLN A 25 6.93 1.25 17.99
C GLN A 25 5.99 1.99 18.96
N ALA A 26 6.44 3.10 19.53
CA ALA A 26 5.63 3.92 20.42
C ALA A 26 4.38 4.48 19.71
N LEU A 27 4.52 4.92 18.45
CA LEU A 27 3.36 5.32 17.66
C LEU A 27 2.38 4.15 17.50
N ALA A 28 2.86 2.99 17.06
CA ALA A 28 2.03 1.82 16.83
C ALA A 28 1.25 1.41 18.09
N GLU A 29 1.92 1.35 19.24
CA GLU A 29 1.31 1.07 20.55
C GLU A 29 0.25 2.13 20.91
N SER A 30 0.56 3.41 20.72
CA SER A 30 -0.36 4.52 21.06
C SER A 30 -1.66 4.53 20.26
N VAL A 31 -1.66 3.95 19.05
CA VAL A 31 -2.82 3.91 18.15
C VAL A 31 -3.40 2.50 17.99
N GLY A 32 -2.94 1.54 18.81
CA GLY A 32 -3.45 0.16 18.80
C GLY A 32 -3.13 -0.63 17.53
N LEU A 33 -2.04 -0.29 16.83
CA LEU A 33 -1.57 -0.99 15.63
C LEU A 33 -0.37 -1.89 15.93
N SER A 34 -0.21 -2.93 15.11
CA SER A 34 1.01 -3.75 15.16
C SER A 34 2.23 -2.93 14.67
N PRO A 35 3.37 -2.96 15.39
CA PRO A 35 4.62 -2.35 14.92
C PRO A 35 5.07 -2.88 13.56
N GLN A 36 4.82 -4.16 13.28
CA GLN A 36 5.13 -4.77 11.98
C GLN A 36 4.29 -4.18 10.86
N HIS A 37 2.99 -3.96 11.10
CA HIS A 37 2.11 -3.30 10.13
C HIS A 37 2.59 -1.89 9.79
N LEU A 38 2.97 -1.11 10.81
CA LEU A 38 3.53 0.23 10.59
C LEU A 38 4.83 0.18 9.77
N SER A 39 5.70 -0.79 10.06
CA SER A 39 6.95 -1.00 9.33
C SER A 39 6.71 -1.38 7.85
N ASP A 40 5.74 -2.24 7.57
CA ASP A 40 5.38 -2.63 6.21
C ASP A 40 4.81 -1.47 5.40
N VAL A 41 3.98 -0.62 6.03
CA VAL A 41 3.46 0.60 5.39
C VAL A 41 4.59 1.57 5.06
N ARG A 42 5.50 1.82 6.01
CA ARG A 42 6.66 2.71 5.80
C ARG A 42 7.59 2.24 4.68
N ARG A 43 7.65 0.92 4.45
CA ARG A 43 8.44 0.29 3.37
C ARG A 43 7.67 0.15 2.06
N GLY A 44 6.43 0.63 1.98
CA GLY A 44 5.58 0.48 0.79
C GLY A 44 5.15 -0.96 0.49
N ARG A 45 5.31 -1.89 1.44
CA ARG A 45 4.88 -3.29 1.29
C ARG A 45 3.37 -3.46 1.51
N ARG A 46 2.75 -2.49 2.20
CA ARG A 46 1.32 -2.45 2.47
C ARG A 46 0.80 -1.03 2.32
N SER A 47 -0.45 -0.93 1.86
CA SER A 47 -1.16 0.36 1.81
C SER A 47 -1.60 0.79 3.21
N VAL A 48 -1.82 2.09 3.37
CA VAL A 48 -2.40 2.68 4.57
C VAL A 48 -3.80 2.10 4.81
N THR A 49 -4.02 1.56 6.01
CA THR A 49 -5.31 1.02 6.45
C THR A 49 -6.20 2.11 7.03
N GLY A 50 -7.51 1.84 7.17
CA GLY A 50 -8.46 2.77 7.80
C GLY A 50 -8.03 3.21 9.20
N ALA A 51 -7.65 2.27 10.07
CA ALA A 51 -7.19 2.58 11.42
C ALA A 51 -5.93 3.48 11.45
N LEU A 52 -4.98 3.25 10.53
CA LEU A 52 -3.80 4.13 10.42
C LEU A 52 -4.19 5.50 9.86
N ALA A 53 -5.13 5.56 8.92
CA ALA A 53 -5.62 6.81 8.36
C ALA A 53 -6.32 7.66 9.43
N GLU A 54 -7.18 7.05 10.25
CA GLU A 54 -7.84 7.69 11.39
C GLU A 54 -6.82 8.26 12.38
N ALA A 55 -5.79 7.47 12.73
CA ALA A 55 -4.71 7.91 13.60
C ALA A 55 -3.88 9.08 13.05
N LEU A 56 -3.85 9.25 11.72
CA LEU A 56 -3.20 10.35 11.02
C LEU A 56 -4.14 11.54 10.77
N GLY A 57 -5.42 11.41 11.10
CA GLY A 57 -6.46 12.40 10.83
C GLY A 57 -6.74 12.57 9.34
N VAL A 58 -6.63 11.48 8.56
CA VAL A 58 -6.91 11.46 7.12
C VAL A 58 -7.94 10.38 6.80
N HIS A 59 -8.66 10.55 5.69
CA HIS A 59 -9.63 9.56 5.21
C HIS A 59 -9.12 8.91 3.93
N VAL A 60 -9.09 7.57 3.90
CA VAL A 60 -8.76 6.81 2.69
C VAL A 60 -10.01 6.68 1.83
N ARG A 61 -10.03 7.35 0.68
CA ARG A 61 -11.04 7.13 -0.36
C ARG A 61 -10.48 6.16 -1.40
N ARG A 62 -10.99 4.93 -1.42
CA ARG A 62 -10.72 3.99 -2.52
C ARG A 62 -11.58 4.38 -3.71
N VAL A 63 -10.95 4.68 -4.83
CA VAL A 63 -11.62 4.89 -6.10
C VAL A 63 -11.43 3.62 -6.91
N TYR A 64 -12.52 2.88 -7.10
CA TYR A 64 -12.55 1.76 -8.03
C TYR A 64 -12.78 2.33 -9.42
N VAL A 65 -11.80 2.16 -10.31
CA VAL A 65 -11.95 2.56 -11.71
C VAL A 65 -12.51 1.35 -12.44
N GLU A 66 -13.73 1.46 -12.94
CA GLU A 66 -14.28 0.49 -13.89
C GLU A 66 -13.51 0.63 -15.20
N GLY A 67 -12.86 -0.45 -15.62
CA GLY A 67 -12.06 -0.54 -16.83
C GLY A 67 -11.48 -1.93 -16.97
N PRO A 68 -11.09 -2.34 -18.20
CA PRO A 68 -10.43 -3.62 -18.40
C PRO A 68 -9.19 -3.68 -17.51
N ARG A 69 -9.04 -4.77 -16.75
CA ARG A 69 -7.82 -5.02 -15.97
C ARG A 69 -6.64 -4.95 -16.94
N PRO A 70 -5.57 -4.20 -16.64
CA PRO A 70 -4.43 -4.10 -17.54
C PRO A 70 -3.87 -5.51 -17.81
N PRO A 71 -3.43 -5.79 -19.04
CA PRO A 71 -2.88 -7.10 -19.38
C PRO A 71 -1.69 -7.41 -18.48
N GLU A 72 -1.68 -8.63 -17.94
CA GLU A 72 -0.57 -9.12 -17.13
C GLU A 72 0.34 -10.00 -18.01
N PRO A 73 1.68 -9.82 -17.96
CA PRO A 73 2.59 -10.70 -18.68
C PRO A 73 2.53 -12.09 -18.06
N VAL A 74 2.30 -13.10 -18.90
CA VAL A 74 2.29 -14.51 -18.50
C VAL A 74 3.35 -15.25 -19.29
N GLU A 75 4.19 -15.96 -18.56
CA GLU A 75 5.16 -16.91 -19.10
C GLU A 75 4.62 -18.32 -18.93
N LEU A 76 4.47 -19.05 -20.03
CA LEU A 76 4.28 -20.49 -19.99
C LEU A 76 5.65 -21.14 -19.91
N VAL A 77 5.93 -21.78 -18.80
CA VAL A 77 7.22 -22.41 -18.53
C VAL A 77 7.07 -23.93 -18.66
N GLY A 78 7.98 -24.54 -19.42
CA GLY A 78 8.09 -25.99 -19.57
C GLY A 78 8.51 -26.68 -18.27
N ALA A 79 8.37 -28.00 -18.24
CA ALA A 79 8.71 -28.81 -17.06
C ALA A 79 10.21 -28.77 -16.69
N ASP A 80 11.05 -28.35 -17.62
CA ASP A 80 12.50 -28.14 -17.50
C ASP A 80 12.89 -26.71 -17.12
N GLY A 81 11.92 -25.81 -16.95
CA GLY A 81 12.15 -24.40 -16.62
C GLY A 81 12.37 -23.49 -17.82
N GLU A 82 12.26 -23.99 -19.06
CA GLU A 82 12.36 -23.15 -20.25
C GLU A 82 11.09 -22.33 -20.47
N VAL A 83 11.22 -21.04 -20.83
CA VAL A 83 10.06 -20.20 -21.20
C VAL A 83 9.62 -20.58 -22.61
N LEU A 84 8.49 -21.28 -22.72
CA LEU A 84 7.92 -21.74 -23.98
C LEU A 84 7.12 -20.65 -24.69
N VAL A 85 6.43 -19.79 -23.94
CA VAL A 85 5.61 -18.69 -24.49
C VAL A 85 5.63 -17.49 -23.55
N ARG A 86 5.76 -16.28 -24.13
CA ARG A 86 5.42 -15.01 -23.47
C ARG A 86 4.17 -14.44 -24.12
N ALA A 87 3.14 -14.21 -23.31
CA ALA A 87 1.89 -13.63 -23.78
C ALA A 87 1.34 -12.61 -22.78
N GLU A 88 0.46 -11.75 -23.25
CA GLU A 88 -0.31 -10.85 -22.40
C GLU A 88 -1.66 -11.49 -22.09
N ARG A 89 -1.95 -11.69 -20.79
CA ARG A 89 -3.25 -12.17 -20.35
C ARG A 89 -4.24 -11.02 -20.34
N ILE A 90 -5.16 -11.05 -21.28
CA ILE A 90 -6.29 -10.12 -21.35
C ILE A 90 -7.43 -10.72 -20.52
N PHE A 91 -8.01 -9.91 -19.64
CA PHE A 91 -9.19 -10.27 -18.85
C PHE A 91 -10.43 -9.73 -19.60
N SER A 92 -11.19 -10.61 -20.24
CA SER A 92 -12.48 -10.31 -20.88
C SER A 92 -13.64 -10.45 -19.91
#